data_AF-A0A923Y2A7-F1
#
_entry.id   AF-A0A923Y2A7-F1
#
_cell.length_a   1.000
_cell.length_b   1.000
_cell.length_c   1.000
_cell.angle_alpha   90.00
_cell.angle_beta   90.00
_cell.angle_gamma   90.00
#
_symmetry.space_group_name_H-M   'P 1'
#
loop_
_entity.id
_entity.type
_entity.pdbx_description
1 polymer ?
#
loop_
_entity_poly.entity_id
_entity_poly.type
_entity_poly.pdbx_seq_one_letter_code
_entity_poly.pdbx_strand_id
1 'polypeptide(L)'
;MTRLNHPHSHPHPRPQHRPQHGMARWMRLGVCGCGTVLLLSGALWLAVHYSIGAGADQLPHPLEAWSLRLHGLAAFAGLFLLGAVAAAHVPHGWRLSARPRWMQQRGSGLMLCSLSGIMAATGYLLFYFAPETVRPALGWAHAFVGLLVAGLLLSHRGGARSA
;
A
#
# COMPACT_ATOMS: atom_id res chain seq x y z
N MET A 1 -1.05 5.09 -74.68
CA MET A 1 -1.71 5.38 -73.38
C MET A 1 -1.77 4.08 -72.59
N THR A 2 -0.79 3.86 -71.71
CA THR A 2 -0.62 2.58 -70.99
C THR A 2 -1.06 2.80 -69.54
N ARG A 3 -2.21 2.24 -69.14
CA ARG A 3 -2.68 2.29 -67.75
C ARG A 3 -1.83 1.34 -66.91
N LEU A 4 -1.08 1.89 -65.96
CA LEU A 4 -0.41 1.11 -64.92
C LEU A 4 -1.47 0.67 -63.90
N ASN A 5 -1.66 -0.64 -63.78
CA ASN A 5 -2.44 -1.25 -62.70
C ASN A 5 -1.70 -1.03 -61.38
N HIS A 6 -2.27 -0.25 -60.48
CA HIS A 6 -1.82 -0.20 -59.09
C HIS A 6 -2.36 -1.42 -58.33
N PRO A 7 -1.50 -2.21 -57.66
CA PRO A 7 -1.96 -3.28 -56.80
C PRO A 7 -2.66 -2.66 -55.57
N HIS A 8 -3.91 -3.06 -55.34
CA HIS A 8 -4.65 -2.74 -54.13
C HIS A 8 -3.96 -3.37 -52.92
N SER A 9 -3.29 -2.55 -52.11
CA SER A 9 -2.77 -2.95 -50.82
C SER A 9 -3.94 -3.10 -49.84
N HIS A 10 -4.33 -4.34 -49.56
CA HIS A 10 -5.26 -4.63 -48.47
C HIS A 10 -4.60 -4.23 -47.14
N PRO A 11 -5.22 -3.33 -46.34
CA PRO A 11 -4.69 -3.00 -45.03
C PRO A 11 -4.82 -4.22 -44.12
N HIS A 12 -3.69 -4.84 -43.78
CA HIS A 12 -3.66 -5.85 -42.73
C HIS A 12 -4.15 -5.23 -41.41
N PRO A 13 -5.19 -5.78 -40.75
CA PRO A 13 -5.58 -5.34 -39.43
C PRO A 13 -4.42 -5.63 -38.47
N ARG A 14 -3.71 -4.57 -38.06
CA ARG A 14 -2.67 -4.68 -37.04
C ARG A 14 -3.33 -5.23 -35.77
N PRO A 15 -2.85 -6.34 -35.20
CA PRO A 15 -3.34 -6.79 -33.91
C PRO A 15 -3.12 -5.65 -32.93
N GLN A 16 -4.23 -5.06 -32.46
CA GLN A 16 -4.21 -4.12 -31.36
C GLN A 16 -3.83 -4.92 -30.12
N HIS A 17 -2.53 -5.10 -29.89
CA HIS A 17 -2.01 -5.46 -28.57
C HIS A 17 -2.39 -4.31 -27.65
N ARG A 18 -3.58 -4.39 -27.05
CA ARG A 18 -3.95 -3.55 -25.91
C ARG A 18 -2.91 -3.82 -24.85
N PRO A 19 -2.03 -2.86 -24.55
CA PRO A 19 -1.03 -3.10 -23.53
C PRO A 19 -1.80 -3.20 -22.22
N GLN A 20 -1.91 -4.40 -21.65
CA GLN A 20 -2.42 -4.58 -20.30
C GLN A 20 -1.34 -4.14 -19.31
N HIS A 21 -0.95 -2.86 -19.35
CA HIS A 21 -0.01 -2.26 -18.41
C HIS A 21 -0.73 -1.81 -17.13
N GLY A 22 -1.63 -2.66 -16.61
CA GLY A 22 -2.20 -2.50 -15.29
C GLY A 22 -1.41 -3.32 -14.29
N MET A 23 -1.18 -2.80 -13.09
CA MET A 23 -0.59 -3.56 -11.97
C MET A 23 -1.23 -4.96 -11.88
N ALA A 24 -0.46 -6.02 -11.62
CA ALA A 24 -1.02 -7.37 -11.59
C ALA A 24 -2.13 -7.46 -10.52
N ARG A 25 -3.23 -8.19 -10.81
CA ARG A 25 -4.38 -8.29 -9.89
C ARG A 25 -3.97 -8.85 -8.53
N TRP A 26 -3.05 -9.82 -8.52
CA TRP A 26 -2.55 -10.42 -7.29
C TRP A 26 -1.73 -9.43 -6.45
N MET A 27 -0.92 -8.53 -7.06
CA MET A 27 -0.18 -7.50 -6.32
C MET A 27 -1.13 -6.53 -5.63
N ARG A 28 -2.19 -6.10 -6.35
CA ARG A 28 -3.24 -5.26 -5.77
C ARG A 28 -3.95 -5.95 -4.61
N LEU A 29 -4.40 -7.18 -4.82
CA LEU A 29 -5.12 -7.94 -3.79
C LEU A 29 -4.21 -8.24 -2.60
N GLY A 30 -2.93 -8.53 -2.83
CA GLY A 30 -1.93 -8.75 -1.79
C GLY A 30 -1.74 -7.52 -0.92
N VAL A 31 -1.46 -6.35 -1.51
CA VAL A 31 -1.30 -5.10 -0.75
C VAL A 31 -2.58 -4.75 0.01
N CYS A 32 -3.76 -4.90 -0.60
CA CYS A 32 -5.03 -4.65 0.08
C CYS A 32 -5.27 -5.64 1.23
N GLY A 33 -5.02 -6.93 1.00
CA GLY A 33 -5.19 -7.98 2.00
C GLY A 33 -4.26 -7.79 3.18
N CYS A 34 -2.95 -7.59 2.94
CA CYS A 34 -1.98 -7.29 3.99
C CYS A 34 -2.34 -6.01 4.75
N GLY A 35 -2.73 -4.94 4.05
CA GLY A 35 -3.17 -3.69 4.68
C GLY A 35 -4.40 -3.89 5.58
N THR A 36 -5.40 -4.66 5.13
CA THR A 36 -6.57 -4.99 5.95
C THR A 36 -6.18 -5.80 7.19
N VAL A 37 -5.33 -6.82 7.03
CA VAL A 37 -4.87 -7.64 8.17
C VAL A 37 -4.09 -6.80 9.17
N LEU A 38 -3.19 -5.93 8.70
CA LEU A 38 -2.44 -4.99 9.56
C LEU A 38 -3.36 -4.07 10.36
N LEU A 39 -4.35 -3.45 9.71
CA LEU A 39 -5.31 -2.57 10.38
C LEU A 39 -6.16 -3.32 11.41
N LEU A 40 -6.73 -4.47 11.03
CA LEU A 40 -7.61 -5.23 11.91
C LEU A 40 -6.85 -5.82 13.10
N SER A 41 -5.67 -6.38 12.87
CA SER A 41 -4.82 -6.90 13.95
C SER A 41 -4.34 -5.80 14.90
N GLY A 42 -3.96 -4.63 14.37
CA GLY A 42 -3.55 -3.48 15.20
C GLY A 42 -4.70 -2.89 16.01
N ALA A 43 -5.88 -2.75 15.40
CA ALA A 43 -7.09 -2.30 16.08
C ALA A 43 -7.55 -3.28 17.15
N LEU A 44 -7.49 -4.60 16.86
CA LEU A 44 -7.78 -5.64 17.83
C LEU A 44 -6.81 -5.59 19.02
N TRP A 45 -5.52 -5.41 18.76
CA TRP A 45 -4.53 -5.26 19.82
C TRP A 45 -4.86 -4.06 20.72
N LEU A 46 -5.09 -2.87 20.13
CA LEU A 46 -5.46 -1.66 20.88
C LEU A 46 -6.74 -1.86 21.70
N ALA A 47 -7.77 -2.47 21.09
CA ALA A 47 -9.03 -2.72 21.78
C ALA A 47 -8.81 -3.63 23.00
N VAL A 48 -8.13 -4.77 22.84
CA VAL A 48 -7.88 -5.71 23.94
C VAL A 48 -7.02 -5.06 25.02
N HIS A 49 -5.92 -4.41 24.62
CA HIS A 49 -4.97 -3.79 25.53
C HIS A 49 -5.61 -2.67 26.38
N TYR A 50 -6.49 -1.85 25.78
CA TYR A 50 -7.13 -0.74 26.51
C TYR A 50 -8.50 -1.08 27.14
N SER A 51 -9.13 -2.21 26.81
CA SER A 51 -10.43 -2.60 27.39
C SER A 51 -10.40 -3.79 28.34
N ILE A 52 -9.54 -4.79 28.08
CA ILE A 52 -9.51 -6.06 28.80
C ILE A 52 -8.19 -6.23 29.59
N GLY A 53 -7.12 -5.50 29.25
CA GLY A 53 -5.79 -5.71 29.82
C GLY A 53 -5.01 -4.44 30.19
N ALA A 54 -5.41 -3.75 31.25
CA ALA A 54 -4.53 -2.83 31.99
C ALA A 54 -4.93 -2.70 33.48
N GLY A 55 -5.09 -3.83 34.17
CA GLY A 55 -4.97 -3.88 35.63
C GLY A 55 -3.57 -4.37 35.98
N ALA A 56 -2.83 -3.68 36.85
CA ALA A 56 -1.42 -3.95 37.16
C ALA A 56 -1.12 -5.39 37.65
N ASP A 57 -2.15 -6.19 37.90
CA ASP A 57 -2.08 -7.49 38.57
C ASP A 57 -2.61 -8.66 37.71
N GLN A 58 -3.00 -8.42 36.45
CA GLN A 58 -3.56 -9.45 35.55
C GLN A 58 -2.60 -9.81 34.41
N LEU A 59 -2.53 -11.10 34.06
CA LEU A 59 -1.75 -11.56 32.91
C LEU A 59 -2.34 -11.00 31.60
N PRO A 60 -1.49 -10.62 30.62
CA PRO A 60 -1.94 -10.13 29.31
C PRO A 60 -2.86 -11.14 28.61
N HIS A 61 -3.91 -10.65 27.95
CA HIS A 61 -4.86 -11.51 27.27
C HIS A 61 -4.17 -12.21 26.08
N PRO A 62 -4.38 -13.51 25.83
CA PRO A 62 -3.67 -14.24 24.75
C PRO A 62 -3.91 -13.65 23.34
N LEU A 63 -5.02 -12.93 23.15
CA LEU A 63 -5.30 -12.20 21.90
C LEU A 63 -4.31 -11.05 21.65
N GLU A 64 -3.69 -10.47 22.67
CA GLU A 64 -2.63 -9.46 22.47
C GLU A 64 -1.42 -10.09 21.77
N ALA A 65 -0.99 -11.27 22.24
CA ALA A 65 0.14 -11.97 21.64
C ALA A 65 -0.18 -12.44 20.21
N TRP A 66 -1.38 -13.01 19.99
CA TRP A 66 -1.78 -13.48 18.66
C TRP A 66 -2.00 -12.35 17.66
N SER A 67 -2.58 -11.22 18.08
CA SER A 67 -2.75 -10.05 17.22
C SER A 67 -1.39 -9.50 16.77
N LEU A 68 -0.40 -9.37 17.67
CA LEU A 68 0.94 -8.92 17.30
C LEU A 68 1.68 -9.92 16.40
N ARG A 69 1.53 -11.24 16.60
CA ARG A 69 2.11 -12.24 15.70
C ARG A 69 1.55 -12.13 14.28
N LEU A 70 0.23 -12.04 14.16
CA LEU A 70 -0.43 -11.87 12.87
C LEU A 70 -0.04 -10.53 12.23
N HIS A 71 0.02 -9.46 13.02
CA HIS A 71 0.44 -8.14 12.57
C HIS A 71 1.88 -8.17 12.05
N GLY A 72 2.80 -8.77 12.79
CA GLY A 72 4.21 -8.91 12.39
C GLY A 72 4.37 -9.71 11.09
N LEU A 73 3.67 -10.85 10.95
CA LEU A 73 3.66 -11.62 9.70
C LEU A 73 3.14 -10.79 8.53
N ALA A 74 2.02 -10.09 8.73
CA ALA A 74 1.44 -9.22 7.72
C ALA A 74 2.34 -8.02 7.39
N ALA A 75 3.15 -7.54 8.35
CA ALA A 75 4.09 -6.45 8.16
C ALA A 75 5.24 -6.88 7.23
N PHE A 76 5.82 -8.05 7.44
CA PHE A 76 6.85 -8.59 6.55
C PHE A 76 6.32 -8.80 5.12
N ALA A 77 5.15 -9.43 4.99
CA ALA A 77 4.50 -9.61 3.70
C ALA A 77 4.17 -8.25 3.04
N GLY A 78 3.68 -7.30 3.82
CA GLY A 78 3.36 -5.94 3.38
C GLY A 78 4.60 -5.20 2.87
N LEU A 79 5.71 -5.26 3.60
CA LEU A 79 6.97 -4.60 3.19
C LEU A 79 7.52 -5.18 1.89
N PHE A 80 7.51 -6.52 1.76
CA PHE A 80 7.90 -7.20 0.52
C PHE A 80 7.01 -6.78 -0.67
N LEU A 81 5.69 -6.82 -0.49
CA LEU A 81 4.74 -6.46 -1.53
C LEU A 81 4.80 -4.97 -1.89
N LEU A 82 4.98 -4.08 -0.91
CA LEU A 82 5.16 -2.65 -1.16
C LEU A 82 6.44 -2.40 -1.97
N GLY A 83 7.54 -3.08 -1.66
CA GLY A 83 8.77 -3.01 -2.46
C GLY A 83 8.56 -3.49 -3.90
N ALA A 84 7.91 -4.64 -4.08
CA ALA A 84 7.60 -5.18 -5.41
C ALA A 84 6.68 -4.26 -6.23
N VAL A 85 5.65 -3.70 -5.58
CA VAL A 85 4.74 -2.73 -6.20
C VAL A 85 5.46 -1.43 -6.52
N ALA A 86 6.31 -0.91 -5.61
CA ALA A 86 7.05 0.32 -5.85
C ALA A 86 7.94 0.19 -7.09
N ALA A 87 8.69 -0.92 -7.21
CA ALA A 87 9.57 -1.18 -8.35
C ALA A 87 8.80 -1.23 -9.69
N ALA A 88 7.62 -1.83 -9.72
CA ALA A 88 6.81 -1.96 -10.94
C ALA A 88 5.98 -0.70 -11.26
N HIS A 89 5.43 -0.04 -10.23
CA HIS A 89 4.41 0.99 -10.38
C HIS A 89 5.00 2.42 -10.40
N VAL A 90 6.00 2.73 -9.58
CA VAL A 90 6.52 4.10 -9.43
C VAL A 90 7.16 4.62 -10.73
N PRO A 91 8.03 3.87 -11.44
CA PRO A 91 8.63 4.36 -12.69
C PRO A 91 7.58 4.61 -13.78
N HIS A 92 6.54 3.78 -13.83
CA HIS A 92 5.45 3.93 -14.78
C HIS A 92 4.56 5.13 -14.44
N GLY A 93 4.16 5.28 -13.17
CA GLY A 93 3.43 6.43 -12.66
C GLY A 93 4.18 7.73 -12.92
N TRP A 94 5.50 7.73 -12.75
CA TRP A 94 6.32 8.90 -13.04
C TRP A 94 6.23 9.35 -14.49
N ARG A 95 6.27 8.42 -15.45
CA ARG A 95 6.13 8.73 -16.88
C ARG A 95 4.73 9.23 -17.23
N LEU A 96 3.68 8.63 -16.67
CA LEU A 96 2.29 9.01 -16.95
C LEU A 96 1.92 10.37 -16.37
N SER A 97 2.36 10.65 -15.15
CA SER A 97 2.09 11.90 -14.44
C SER A 97 2.89 13.10 -14.98
N ALA A 98 3.71 12.91 -16.02
CA ALA A 98 4.24 14.03 -16.80
C ALA A 98 3.15 14.77 -17.59
N ARG A 99 1.99 14.12 -17.80
CA ARG A 99 0.83 14.74 -18.44
C ARG A 99 0.03 15.55 -17.41
N PRO A 100 -0.46 16.76 -17.74
CA PRO A 100 -1.20 17.62 -16.81
C PRO A 100 -2.38 16.90 -16.12
N ARG A 101 -3.12 16.07 -16.87
CA ARG A 101 -4.26 15.28 -16.36
C ARG A 101 -3.92 14.27 -15.26
N TRP A 102 -2.65 13.85 -15.13
CA TRP A 102 -2.20 12.84 -14.16
C TRP A 102 -1.21 13.39 -13.15
N MET A 103 -0.98 14.71 -13.12
CA MET A 103 0.05 15.32 -12.28
C MET A 103 -0.24 15.15 -10.77
N GLN A 104 -1.51 15.15 -10.38
CA GLN A 104 -1.94 14.90 -8.99
C GLN A 104 -1.59 13.47 -8.49
N GLN A 105 -1.41 12.50 -9.40
CA GLN A 105 -1.02 11.14 -9.03
C GLN A 105 0.43 11.03 -8.56
N ARG A 106 1.31 11.96 -8.98
CA ARG A 106 2.69 12.04 -8.45
C ARG A 106 2.71 12.41 -6.98
N GLY A 107 1.96 13.46 -6.61
CA GLY A 107 1.91 13.94 -5.23
C GLY A 107 1.36 12.87 -4.28
N SER A 108 0.21 12.28 -4.61
CA SER A 108 -0.37 11.21 -3.79
C SER A 108 0.50 9.96 -3.73
N GLY A 109 1.17 9.59 -4.83
CA GLY A 109 2.12 8.46 -4.85
C GLY A 109 3.36 8.69 -3.97
N LEU A 110 3.95 9.90 -4.02
CA LEU A 110 5.09 10.28 -3.16
C LEU A 110 4.69 10.32 -1.69
N MET A 111 3.53 10.90 -1.37
CA MET A 111 3.00 10.90 0.00
C MET A 111 2.78 9.48 0.51
N LEU A 112 2.22 8.59 -0.33
CA LEU A 112 1.97 7.20 0.05
C LEU A 112 3.28 6.44 0.30
N CYS A 113 4.29 6.63 -0.55
CA CYS A 113 5.62 6.03 -0.33
C CYS A 113 6.26 6.55 0.96
N SER A 114 6.20 7.86 1.19
CA SER A 114 6.80 8.51 2.37
C SER A 114 6.12 8.05 3.66
N LEU A 115 4.79 8.07 3.72
CA LEU A 115 4.04 7.62 4.88
C LEU A 115 4.20 6.10 5.11
N SER A 116 4.30 5.29 4.05
CA SER A 116 4.61 3.86 4.21
C SER A 116 6.01 3.63 4.78
N GLY A 117 6.99 4.46 4.39
CA GLY A 117 8.32 4.44 4.99
C GLY A 117 8.31 4.84 6.47
N ILE A 118 7.58 5.90 6.83
CA ILE A 118 7.38 6.32 8.22
C ILE A 118 6.67 5.24 9.03
N MET A 119 5.67 4.57 8.44
CA MET A 119 4.96 3.46 9.05
C MET A 119 5.91 2.29 9.39
N ALA A 120 6.79 1.92 8.45
CA ALA A 120 7.79 0.89 8.68
C ALA A 120 8.82 1.32 9.75
N ALA A 121 9.27 2.57 9.72
CA ALA A 121 10.23 3.11 10.68
C ALA A 121 9.67 3.15 12.11
N THR A 122 8.43 3.63 12.27
CA THR A 122 7.76 3.65 13.60
C THR A 122 7.52 2.24 14.14
N GLY A 123 7.17 1.27 13.29
CA GLY A 123 7.09 -0.13 13.68
C GLY A 123 8.43 -0.72 14.12
N TYR A 124 9.51 -0.41 13.39
CA TYR A 124 10.87 -0.82 13.76
C TYR A 124 11.32 -0.22 15.11
N LEU A 125 11.04 1.07 15.32
CA LEU A 125 11.32 1.75 16.59
C LEU A 125 10.52 1.15 17.75
N LEU A 126 9.24 0.79 17.55
CA LEU A 126 8.43 0.10 18.56
C LEU A 126 9.00 -1.27 18.94
N PHE A 127 9.60 -1.95 17.97
CA PHE A 127 10.16 -3.29 18.15
C PHE A 127 11.50 -3.26 18.90
N TYR A 128 12.40 -2.33 18.55
CA TYR A 128 13.77 -2.33 19.07
C TYR A 128 14.10 -1.20 20.06
N PHE A 129 13.43 -0.05 19.97
CA PHE A 129 13.88 1.21 20.59
C PHE A 129 12.74 1.97 21.31
N ALA A 130 11.84 1.25 21.97
CA ALA A 130 10.71 1.85 22.69
C ALA A 130 10.74 1.54 24.19
N PRO A 131 11.54 2.27 25.00
CA PRO A 131 11.40 2.20 26.45
C PRO A 131 9.99 2.62 26.89
N GLU A 132 9.57 2.17 28.07
CA GLU A 132 8.20 2.35 28.57
C GLU A 132 7.73 3.81 28.62
N THR A 133 8.66 4.77 28.75
CA THR A 133 8.35 6.21 28.73
C THR A 133 7.92 6.74 27.37
N VAL A 134 8.41 6.16 26.26
CA VAL A 134 8.10 6.63 24.90
C VAL A 134 7.20 5.67 24.14
N ARG A 135 7.09 4.41 24.59
CA ARG A 135 6.30 3.35 23.96
C ARG A 135 4.84 3.76 23.71
N PRO A 136 4.11 4.40 24.65
CA PRO A 136 2.73 4.82 24.40
C PRO A 136 2.63 5.89 23.31
N ALA A 137 3.48 6.92 23.36
CA ALA A 137 3.48 8.00 22.37
C ALA A 137 3.81 7.48 20.97
N LEU A 138 4.82 6.61 20.87
CA LEU A 138 5.20 5.99 19.60
C LEU A 138 4.12 5.02 19.08
N GLY A 139 3.43 4.30 19.98
CA GLY A 139 2.31 3.43 19.65
C GLY A 139 1.15 4.19 19.01
N TRP A 140 0.76 5.32 19.61
CA TRP A 140 -0.27 6.21 19.05
C TRP A 140 0.16 6.82 17.71
N ALA A 141 1.42 7.26 17.60
CA ALA A 141 1.95 7.78 16.34
C ALA A 141 1.90 6.72 15.23
N HIS A 142 2.32 5.49 15.52
CA HIS A 142 2.26 4.37 14.57
C HIS A 142 0.82 4.07 14.14
N ALA A 143 -0.12 4.00 15.09
CA ALA A 143 -1.54 3.77 14.79
C ALA A 143 -2.13 4.88 13.90
N PHE A 144 -1.84 6.15 14.22
CA PHE A 144 -2.31 7.29 13.45
C PHE A 144 -1.76 7.30 12.02
N VAL A 145 -0.45 7.09 11.86
CA VAL A 145 0.20 6.99 10.54
C VAL A 145 -0.41 5.84 9.74
N GLY A 146 -0.72 4.71 10.38
CA GLY A 146 -1.38 3.58 9.74
C GLY A 146 -2.74 3.92 9.13
N LEU A 147 -3.56 4.68 9.86
CA LEU A 147 -4.85 5.17 9.36
C LEU A 147 -4.67 6.14 8.19
N LEU A 148 -3.68 7.04 8.27
CA LEU A 148 -3.37 7.96 7.16
C LEU A 148 -2.95 7.21 5.89
N VAL A 149 -2.08 6.21 6.02
CA VAL A 149 -1.68 5.35 4.89
C VAL A 149 -2.89 4.65 4.28
N ALA A 150 -3.78 4.10 5.10
CA ALA A 150 -4.98 3.42 4.64
C ALA A 150 -5.92 4.37 3.87
N GLY A 151 -6.21 5.54 4.43
CA GLY A 151 -7.04 6.56 3.78
C GLY A 151 -6.43 7.06 2.47
N LEU A 152 -5.12 7.34 2.47
CA LEU A 152 -4.41 7.81 1.29
C LEU A 152 -4.37 6.74 0.18
N LEU A 153 -4.19 5.46 0.53
CA LEU A 153 -4.23 4.36 -0.43
C LEU A 153 -5.59 4.26 -1.13
N LEU A 154 -6.70 4.43 -0.39
CA LEU A 154 -8.04 4.44 -0.97
C LEU A 154 -8.23 5.64 -1.93
N SER A 155 -7.81 6.83 -1.52
CA SER A 155 -7.87 8.05 -2.34
C SER A 155 -7.01 7.96 -3.61
N HIS A 156 -5.78 7.46 -3.49
CA HIS A 156 -4.87 7.25 -4.62
C HIS A 156 -5.47 6.28 -5.65
N ARG A 157 -6.14 5.21 -5.20
CA ARG A 157 -6.86 4.27 -6.07
C ARG A 157 -8.08 4.89 -6.74
N GLY A 158 -8.81 5.76 -6.04
CA GLY A 158 -9.97 6.48 -6.57
C GLY A 158 -9.58 7.46 -7.67
N GLY A 159 -8.54 8.26 -7.45
CA GLY A 159 -8.04 9.20 -8.45
C GLY A 159 -7.52 8.53 -9.74
N ALA A 160 -7.05 7.28 -9.65
CA ALA A 160 -6.64 6.50 -10.82
C ALA A 160 -7.81 6.02 -11.68
N ARG A 161 -9.04 5.97 -11.13
CA ARG A 161 -10.25 5.52 -11.83
C ARG A 161 -11.04 6.67 -12.48
N SER A 162 -10.86 7.89 -12.01
CA SER A 162 -11.63 9.06 -12.43
C SER A 162 -10.96 9.93 -13.51
N ALA A 163 -9.81 9.50 -14.06
CA ALA A 163 -9.00 10.24 -15.03
C ALA A 163 -8.66 9.40 -16.27
#